data_AF-A0A2D6AND8-F1
#
_entry.id   AF-A0A2D6AND8-F1
#
_cell.length_a   1.000
_cell.length_b   1.000
_cell.length_c   1.000
_cell.angle_alpha   90.00
_cell.angle_beta   90.00
_cell.angle_gamma   90.00
#
_symmetry.space_group_name_H-M   'P 1'
#
loop_
_entity.id
_entity.type
_entity.pdbx_description
1 polymer ?
#
loop_
_entity_poly.entity_id
_entity_poly.type
_entity_poly.pdbx_seq_one_letter_code
_entity_poly.pdbx_strand_id
1 'polypeptide(L)'
;MIKHIVIAGCSFTQYNRDETWYHNIAHDFSSRVQIHNVGIGGAGNYVISTLCINKVSELLTLGIKFSEILVITQWSGISRKSFIGDNRESVLSVEFNHCQVDNILKDLSKKDGTSKFCWDIGKKNNENYWTHYKDNYWSDECAFIETLENILRTQWFLKSSQINFLMFIGWDLFTDSDKGEHMHSACRGWFKANDGRGQWEKNRIYENKFNPMLKDKFKWSSHLWDMIDFSKFTFFENDKIKFGGMMQWGQHNLTPDKWYCGPSDPHPSQHVQTGFFNCYVKPWVQKNIEVHE
;
A
#
# COMPACT_ATOMS: atom_id res chain seq x y z
N MET A 1 -15.61 -20.30 10.46
CA MET A 1 -16.15 -19.72 9.21
C MET A 1 -15.81 -18.25 9.19
N ILE A 2 -15.23 -17.77 8.08
CA ILE A 2 -14.94 -16.36 7.88
C ILE A 2 -16.25 -15.60 7.69
N LYS A 3 -16.41 -14.47 8.38
CA LYS A 3 -17.58 -13.58 8.29
C LYS A 3 -17.21 -12.17 7.89
N HIS A 4 -15.95 -11.76 8.10
CA HIS A 4 -15.49 -10.41 7.86
C HIS A 4 -14.19 -10.40 7.06
N ILE A 5 -14.10 -9.48 6.10
CA ILE A 5 -12.84 -9.16 5.42
C ILE A 5 -12.51 -7.70 5.67
N VAL A 6 -11.36 -7.42 6.27
CA VAL A 6 -10.81 -6.08 6.40
C VAL A 6 -9.81 -5.84 5.26
N ILE A 7 -9.97 -4.73 4.56
CA ILE A 7 -9.16 -4.35 3.41
C ILE A 7 -8.50 -3.00 3.68
N ALA A 8 -7.18 -2.93 3.57
CA ALA A 8 -6.40 -1.71 3.76
C ALA A 8 -5.48 -1.44 2.57
N GLY A 9 -5.28 -0.17 2.22
CA GLY A 9 -4.37 0.24 1.15
C GLY A 9 -4.48 1.72 0.79
N CYS A 10 -3.95 2.10 -0.38
CA CYS A 10 -3.95 3.48 -0.85
C CYS A 10 -5.07 3.77 -1.88
N SER A 11 -4.82 4.61 -2.88
CA SER A 11 -5.80 4.96 -3.93
C SER A 11 -6.27 3.76 -4.76
N PHE A 12 -5.48 2.68 -4.83
CA PHE A 12 -5.88 1.47 -5.55
C PHE A 12 -6.88 0.62 -4.77
N THR A 13 -7.12 0.95 -3.51
CA THR A 13 -7.97 0.20 -2.59
C THR A 13 -9.19 1.02 -2.14
N GLN A 14 -9.19 2.34 -2.33
CA GLN A 14 -10.22 3.27 -1.85
C GLN A 14 -11.61 3.00 -2.48
N TYR A 15 -12.65 3.19 -1.66
CA TYR A 15 -14.07 2.99 -2.05
C TYR A 15 -14.57 4.01 -3.09
N ASN A 16 -14.22 5.29 -2.94
CA ASN A 16 -14.75 6.41 -3.75
C ASN A 16 -14.19 6.50 -5.18
N ARG A 17 -13.64 5.40 -5.72
CA ARG A 17 -13.08 5.35 -7.08
C ARG A 17 -13.59 4.10 -7.76
N ASP A 18 -14.37 4.24 -8.84
CA ASP A 18 -15.22 3.19 -9.42
C ASP A 18 -14.49 2.02 -10.13
N GLU A 19 -13.18 1.85 -9.92
CA GLU A 19 -12.35 0.91 -10.71
C GLU A 19 -11.25 0.21 -9.89
N THR A 20 -11.32 0.27 -8.56
CA THR A 20 -10.33 -0.39 -7.69
C THR A 20 -10.57 -1.89 -7.55
N TRP A 21 -9.52 -2.66 -7.20
CA TRP A 21 -9.65 -4.10 -6.93
C TRP A 21 -10.62 -4.39 -5.77
N TYR A 22 -10.85 -3.41 -4.90
CA TYR A 22 -11.88 -3.45 -3.87
C TYR A 22 -13.28 -3.73 -4.45
N HIS A 23 -13.65 -3.12 -5.57
CA HIS A 23 -14.98 -3.34 -6.15
C HIS A 23 -15.15 -4.78 -6.65
N ASN A 24 -14.07 -5.40 -7.14
CA ASN A 24 -14.11 -6.80 -7.55
C ASN A 24 -14.33 -7.75 -6.36
N ILE A 25 -13.63 -7.53 -5.23
CA ILE A 25 -13.85 -8.34 -4.02
C ILE A 25 -15.23 -8.06 -3.38
N ALA A 26 -15.70 -6.81 -3.42
CA ALA A 26 -17.05 -6.45 -2.98
C ALA A 26 -18.11 -7.18 -3.81
N HIS A 27 -17.99 -7.15 -5.12
CA HIS A 27 -18.89 -7.84 -6.05
C HIS A 27 -18.92 -9.36 -5.78
N ASP A 28 -17.76 -10.01 -5.62
CA ASP A 28 -17.68 -11.48 -5.57
C ASP A 28 -18.00 -12.09 -4.20
N PHE A 29 -17.90 -11.31 -3.12
CA PHE A 29 -17.95 -11.84 -1.75
C PHE A 29 -18.90 -11.13 -0.78
N SER A 30 -19.43 -9.94 -1.09
CA SER A 30 -20.31 -9.20 -0.16
C SER A 30 -21.61 -9.91 0.21
N SER A 31 -22.07 -10.86 -0.60
CA SER A 31 -23.23 -11.71 -0.29
C SER A 31 -22.95 -12.77 0.77
N ARG A 32 -21.68 -13.06 1.06
CA ARG A 32 -21.24 -14.13 1.99
C ARG A 32 -20.52 -13.59 3.22
N VAL A 33 -19.80 -12.49 3.08
CA VAL A 33 -18.99 -11.88 4.14
C VAL A 33 -19.16 -10.37 4.16
N GLN A 34 -19.09 -9.78 5.35
CA GLN A 34 -19.08 -8.32 5.49
C GLN A 34 -17.70 -7.77 5.17
N ILE A 35 -17.64 -6.83 4.23
CA ILE A 35 -16.38 -6.24 3.77
C ILE A 35 -16.20 -4.86 4.39
N HIS A 36 -15.06 -4.68 5.05
CA HIS A 36 -14.65 -3.46 5.73
C HIS A 36 -13.47 -2.83 4.98
N ASN A 37 -13.74 -1.89 4.09
CA ASN A 37 -12.70 -1.18 3.37
C ASN A 37 -12.26 0.08 4.13
N VAL A 38 -10.99 0.13 4.50
CA VAL A 38 -10.34 1.27 5.14
C VAL A 38 -9.22 1.88 4.29
N GLY A 39 -9.21 1.61 2.98
CA GLY A 39 -8.26 2.18 2.04
C GLY A 39 -8.48 3.66 1.80
N ILE A 40 -7.39 4.44 1.74
CA ILE A 40 -7.45 5.90 1.56
C ILE A 40 -6.48 6.35 0.46
N GLY A 41 -6.98 7.20 -0.44
CA GLY A 41 -6.21 7.82 -1.51
C GLY A 41 -4.90 8.43 -1.04
N GLY A 42 -3.80 7.94 -1.62
CA GLY A 42 -2.45 8.43 -1.37
C GLY A 42 -1.88 8.20 0.04
N ALA A 43 -2.50 7.33 0.84
CA ALA A 43 -1.99 6.92 2.14
C ALA A 43 -0.56 6.36 2.07
N GLY A 44 0.26 6.72 3.06
CA GLY A 44 1.55 6.08 3.35
C GLY A 44 1.40 4.81 4.18
N ASN A 45 2.48 4.04 4.30
CA ASN A 45 2.47 2.73 4.95
C ASN A 45 2.07 2.79 6.43
N TYR A 46 2.40 3.88 7.13
CA TYR A 46 1.95 4.10 8.50
C TYR A 46 0.42 4.19 8.62
N VAL A 47 -0.23 4.99 7.76
CA VAL A 47 -1.68 5.16 7.76
C VAL A 47 -2.37 3.84 7.42
N ILE A 48 -1.89 3.14 6.38
CA ILE A 48 -2.43 1.84 5.96
C ILE A 48 -2.39 0.85 7.12
N SER A 49 -1.23 0.72 7.76
CA SER A 49 -1.02 -0.17 8.90
C SER A 49 -1.93 0.21 10.08
N THR A 50 -2.03 1.50 10.43
CA THR A 50 -2.85 1.96 11.55
C THR A 50 -4.34 1.74 11.31
N LEU A 51 -4.86 2.06 10.12
CA LEU A 51 -6.28 1.87 9.79
C LEU A 51 -6.67 0.38 9.78
N CYS A 52 -5.78 -0.47 9.26
CA CYS A 52 -5.95 -1.91 9.30
C CYS A 52 -6.08 -2.42 10.74
N ILE A 53 -5.10 -2.09 11.59
CA ILE A 53 -5.08 -2.52 13.00
C ILE A 53 -6.32 -2.00 13.74
N ASN A 54 -6.68 -0.73 13.53
CA ASN A 54 -7.81 -0.10 14.20
C ASN A 54 -9.13 -0.79 13.84
N LYS A 55 -9.40 -1.03 12.55
CA LYS A 55 -10.62 -1.70 12.13
C LYS A 55 -10.72 -3.12 12.67
N VAL A 56 -9.61 -3.86 12.68
CA VAL A 56 -9.59 -5.19 13.31
C VAL A 56 -9.89 -5.08 14.80
N SER A 57 -9.22 -4.20 15.53
CA SER A 57 -9.46 -3.99 16.97
C SER A 57 -10.90 -3.58 17.29
N GLU A 58 -11.53 -2.78 16.43
CA GLU A 58 -12.96 -2.44 16.54
C GLU A 58 -13.84 -3.69 16.44
N LEU A 59 -13.61 -4.55 15.43
CA LEU A 59 -14.36 -5.81 15.29
C LEU A 59 -14.18 -6.72 16.50
N LEU A 60 -12.96 -6.83 17.02
CA LEU A 60 -12.68 -7.61 18.22
C LEU A 60 -13.40 -7.05 19.46
N THR A 61 -13.47 -5.72 19.59
CA THR A 61 -14.21 -5.05 20.67
C THR A 61 -15.71 -5.33 20.58
N LEU A 62 -16.24 -5.50 19.37
CA LEU A 62 -17.63 -5.91 19.13
C LEU A 62 -17.88 -7.41 19.36
N GLY A 63 -16.87 -8.16 19.82
CA GLY A 63 -16.99 -9.59 20.14
C GLY A 63 -16.81 -10.52 18.93
N ILE A 64 -16.38 -10.01 17.78
CA ILE A 64 -16.04 -10.85 16.61
C ILE A 64 -14.77 -11.64 16.93
N LYS A 65 -14.78 -12.95 16.64
CA LYS A 65 -13.63 -13.80 16.90
C LYS A 65 -12.55 -13.59 15.84
N PHE A 66 -11.30 -13.73 16.24
CA PHE A 66 -10.15 -13.67 15.33
C PHE A 66 -10.29 -14.62 14.13
N SER A 67 -10.81 -15.83 14.35
CA SER A 67 -11.03 -16.85 13.34
C SER A 67 -12.18 -16.56 12.37
N GLU A 68 -12.90 -15.46 12.55
CA GLU A 68 -13.97 -14.98 11.66
C GLU A 68 -13.50 -13.83 10.76
N ILE A 69 -12.24 -13.40 10.88
CA ILE A 69 -11.68 -12.24 10.19
C ILE A 69 -10.59 -12.68 9.20
N LEU A 70 -10.68 -12.18 7.96
CA LEU A 70 -9.55 -12.12 7.03
C LEU A 70 -9.08 -10.69 6.86
N VAL A 71 -7.78 -10.52 6.60
CA VAL A 71 -7.19 -9.21 6.33
C VAL A 71 -6.43 -9.23 5.02
N ILE A 72 -6.62 -8.19 4.20
CA ILE A 72 -5.88 -8.00 2.95
C ILE A 72 -5.27 -6.60 2.97
N THR A 73 -3.95 -6.50 2.81
CA THR A 73 -3.23 -5.23 2.84
C THR A 73 -2.45 -4.99 1.55
N GLN A 74 -2.73 -3.88 0.89
CA GLN A 74 -1.96 -3.36 -0.24
C GLN A 74 -1.00 -2.29 0.26
N TRP A 75 0.31 -2.55 0.20
CA TRP A 75 1.33 -1.60 0.63
C TRP A 75 1.68 -0.57 -0.45
N SER A 76 1.92 0.66 -0.01
CA SER A 76 2.20 1.83 -0.84
C SER A 76 3.71 2.09 -0.93
N GLY A 77 4.08 3.10 -1.71
CA GLY A 77 5.47 3.50 -1.92
C GLY A 77 6.18 3.88 -0.63
N ILE A 78 7.49 3.62 -0.59
CA ILE A 78 8.34 3.83 0.60
C ILE A 78 8.47 5.31 1.00
N SER A 79 8.34 6.23 0.04
CA SER A 79 8.60 7.66 0.24
C SER A 79 7.40 8.46 0.74
N ARG A 80 6.41 7.82 1.41
CA ARG A 80 5.18 8.48 1.88
C ARG A 80 5.18 8.64 3.39
N LYS A 81 5.81 9.70 3.89
CA LYS A 81 5.81 10.03 5.32
C LYS A 81 4.40 10.45 5.75
N SER A 82 3.99 9.97 6.93
CA SER A 82 2.73 10.34 7.58
C SER A 82 3.01 10.86 8.99
N PHE A 83 2.23 11.85 9.41
CA PHE A 83 2.25 12.42 10.75
C PHE A 83 0.85 12.36 11.36
N ILE A 84 0.78 12.20 12.68
CA ILE A 84 -0.43 12.43 13.47
C ILE A 84 -0.19 13.70 14.29
N GLY A 85 -1.16 14.59 14.34
CA GLY A 85 -1.12 15.76 15.21
C GLY A 85 -2.50 16.14 15.76
N ASP A 86 -2.48 16.83 16.90
CA ASP A 86 -3.69 17.19 17.67
C ASP A 86 -4.48 18.38 17.09
N ASN A 87 -3.84 19.22 16.27
CA ASN A 87 -4.48 20.38 15.65
C ASN A 87 -4.27 20.35 14.13
N ARG A 88 -5.38 20.46 13.39
CA ARG A 88 -5.35 20.54 11.92
C ARG A 88 -4.54 21.75 11.48
N GLU A 89 -4.67 22.90 12.15
CA GLU A 89 -4.01 24.16 11.75
C GLU A 89 -2.52 24.18 12.03
N SER A 90 -2.03 23.56 13.11
CA SER A 90 -0.58 23.45 13.36
C SER A 90 0.09 22.49 12.36
N VAL A 91 -0.62 21.42 11.98
CA VAL A 91 -0.20 20.48 10.92
C VAL A 91 -0.32 21.11 9.51
N LEU A 92 -1.23 22.07 9.32
CA LEU A 92 -1.47 22.82 8.08
C LEU A 92 -0.66 24.12 7.95
N SER A 93 0.18 24.47 8.93
CA SER A 93 1.27 25.45 8.68
C SER A 93 2.22 24.98 7.57
N VAL A 94 2.08 23.70 7.19
CA VAL A 94 2.57 23.06 5.99
C VAL A 94 1.39 22.92 5.00
N GLU A 95 1.29 23.81 4.01
CA GLU A 95 0.30 23.71 2.92
C GLU A 95 0.49 22.41 2.13
N PHE A 96 -0.44 21.47 2.30
CA PHE A 96 -0.57 20.29 1.45
C PHE A 96 -1.69 20.46 0.45
N ASN A 97 -1.53 19.81 -0.70
CA ASN A 97 -2.69 19.38 -1.47
C ASN A 97 -3.56 18.48 -0.60
N HIS A 98 -4.74 18.98 -0.26
CA HIS A 98 -5.76 18.23 0.45
C HIS A 98 -6.13 16.94 -0.31
N CYS A 99 -5.80 15.77 0.23
CA CYS A 99 -6.76 14.68 0.13
C CYS A 99 -7.76 14.91 1.25
N GLN A 100 -9.03 15.14 0.88
CA GLN A 100 -10.11 15.18 1.84
C GLN A 100 -10.11 13.85 2.60
N VAL A 101 -10.02 13.99 3.92
CA VAL A 101 -10.12 12.90 4.87
C VAL A 101 -11.53 12.33 4.75
N ASP A 102 -11.65 11.18 4.08
CA ASP A 102 -12.90 10.43 3.97
C ASP A 102 -13.47 10.11 5.37
N ASN A 103 -14.78 9.87 5.44
CA ASN A 103 -15.55 9.69 6.68
C ASN A 103 -14.95 8.67 7.68
N ILE A 104 -14.15 7.71 7.22
CA ILE A 104 -13.45 6.70 8.03
C ILE A 104 -12.53 7.33 9.08
N LEU A 105 -11.79 8.38 8.72
CA LEU A 105 -10.91 9.10 9.65
C LEU A 105 -11.68 10.14 10.48
N LYS A 106 -12.85 10.61 10.00
CA LYS A 106 -13.75 11.41 10.84
C LYS A 106 -14.26 10.60 12.03
N ASP A 107 -14.60 9.33 11.84
CA ASP A 107 -15.07 8.47 12.92
C ASP A 107 -13.95 8.08 13.91
N LEU A 108 -12.69 8.00 13.45
CA LEU A 108 -11.53 7.90 14.34
C LEU A 108 -11.31 9.20 15.14
N SER A 109 -11.37 10.35 14.48
CA SER A 109 -11.27 11.65 15.15
C SER A 109 -12.46 12.00 16.05
N LYS A 110 -13.61 11.31 15.92
CA LYS A 110 -14.78 11.51 16.80
C LYS A 110 -14.66 10.74 18.11
N LYS A 111 -13.84 9.68 18.18
CA LYS A 111 -13.65 8.89 19.41
C LYS A 111 -12.74 9.59 20.42
N ASP A 112 -11.82 10.44 19.97
CA ASP A 112 -10.87 11.16 20.83
C ASP A 112 -10.87 12.70 20.64
N GLY A 113 -11.45 13.21 19.56
CA GLY A 113 -11.56 14.65 19.30
C GLY A 113 -10.24 15.35 18.93
N THR A 114 -9.10 14.66 18.95
CA THR A 114 -7.78 15.31 18.90
C THR A 114 -6.95 14.90 17.69
N SER A 115 -6.90 13.62 17.30
CA SER A 115 -5.89 13.16 16.34
C SER A 115 -6.32 13.28 14.86
N LYS A 116 -5.53 14.00 14.05
CA LYS A 116 -5.72 14.10 12.59
C LYS A 116 -4.47 13.62 11.86
N PHE A 117 -4.66 12.76 10.86
CA PHE A 117 -3.58 12.28 10.00
C PHE A 117 -3.28 13.29 8.90
N CYS A 118 -1.99 13.50 8.66
CA CYS A 118 -1.46 14.22 7.51
C CYS A 118 -0.43 13.36 6.80
N TRP A 119 -0.45 13.36 5.48
CA TRP A 119 0.52 12.63 4.68
C TRP A 119 0.89 13.42 3.44
N ASP A 120 2.14 13.27 3.01
CA ASP A 120 2.62 13.93 1.80
C ASP A 120 2.03 13.25 0.56
N ILE A 121 1.05 13.90 -0.08
CA ILE A 121 0.73 13.70 -1.49
C ILE A 121 1.21 14.93 -2.25
N GLY A 122 2.50 14.98 -2.53
CA GLY A 122 3.07 15.48 -3.77
C GLY A 122 2.40 16.72 -4.35
N LYS A 123 2.33 17.82 -3.58
CA LYS A 123 2.74 19.13 -4.09
C LYS A 123 3.47 19.90 -3.02
N LYS A 124 4.54 20.51 -3.49
CA LYS A 124 5.56 21.33 -2.85
C LYS A 124 5.00 22.70 -2.45
N ASN A 125 3.88 22.76 -1.73
CA ASN A 125 3.24 24.04 -1.39
C ASN A 125 3.72 24.61 -0.05
N ASN A 126 4.59 23.91 0.68
CA ASN A 126 5.28 24.50 1.82
C ASN A 126 6.78 24.22 1.76
N GLU A 127 7.48 25.13 1.08
CA GLU A 127 8.89 24.97 0.76
C GLU A 127 9.81 25.00 1.98
N ASN A 128 9.36 25.36 3.19
CA ASN A 128 10.24 25.48 4.35
C ASN A 128 10.34 24.18 5.17
N TYR A 129 9.22 23.65 5.67
CA TYR A 129 9.27 22.44 6.50
C TYR A 129 9.69 21.21 5.71
N TRP A 130 9.09 20.96 4.54
CA TRP A 130 9.37 19.73 3.80
C TRP A 130 10.73 19.72 3.13
N THR A 131 11.20 20.87 2.66
CA THR A 131 12.59 20.99 2.18
C THR A 131 13.54 20.76 3.36
N HIS A 132 13.30 21.38 4.52
CA HIS A 132 14.12 21.11 5.70
C HIS A 132 14.05 19.64 6.13
N TYR A 133 12.87 19.02 6.18
CA TYR A 133 12.71 17.61 6.51
C TYR A 133 13.46 16.72 5.53
N LYS A 134 13.27 16.97 4.23
CA LYS A 134 13.91 16.21 3.17
C LYS A 134 15.44 16.35 3.22
N ASP A 135 15.93 17.56 3.45
CA ASP A 135 17.36 17.86 3.40
C ASP A 135 18.10 17.42 4.66
N ASN A 136 17.41 17.28 5.81
CA ASN A 136 18.05 17.02 7.10
C ASN A 136 17.68 15.68 7.75
N TYR A 137 16.51 15.10 7.44
CA TYR A 137 16.00 13.91 8.16
C TYR A 137 15.54 12.78 7.25
N TRP A 138 15.43 13.01 5.94
CA TRP A 138 14.95 12.01 4.99
C TRP A 138 16.12 11.33 4.27
N SER A 139 16.05 10.00 4.19
CA SER A 139 16.87 9.19 3.30
C SER A 139 16.06 8.00 2.81
N ASP A 140 16.53 7.39 1.73
CA ASP A 140 15.93 6.18 1.18
C ASP A 140 16.00 4.99 2.14
N GLU A 141 17.11 4.88 2.87
CA GLU A 141 17.29 3.86 3.91
C GLU A 141 16.25 4.05 5.01
N CYS A 142 16.05 5.28 5.49
CA CYS A 142 15.02 5.59 6.49
C CYS A 142 13.61 5.28 5.96
N ALA A 143 13.29 5.69 4.73
CA ALA A 143 11.99 5.43 4.11
C ALA A 143 11.72 3.92 3.92
N PHE A 144 12.76 3.16 3.56
CA PHE A 144 12.68 1.71 3.43
C PHE A 144 12.50 1.03 4.79
N ILE A 145 13.31 1.40 5.79
CA ILE A 145 13.18 0.90 7.18
C ILE A 145 11.76 1.15 7.70
N GLU A 146 11.24 2.38 7.59
CA GLU A 146 9.88 2.70 8.03
C GLU A 146 8.83 1.85 7.31
N THR A 147 9.04 1.50 6.04
CA THR A 147 8.14 0.60 5.32
C THR A 147 8.17 -0.80 5.90
N LEU A 148 9.36 -1.37 6.15
CA LEU A 148 9.50 -2.69 6.77
C LEU A 148 8.91 -2.72 8.19
N GLU A 149 9.13 -1.68 8.98
CA GLU A 149 8.55 -1.54 10.33
C GLU A 149 7.01 -1.56 10.29
N ASN A 150 6.39 -0.86 9.33
CA ASN A 150 4.93 -0.86 9.20
C ASN A 150 4.39 -2.22 8.73
N ILE A 151 5.11 -2.91 7.84
CA ILE A 151 4.79 -4.29 7.44
C ILE A 151 4.85 -5.21 8.66
N LEU A 152 5.94 -5.17 9.42
CA LEU A 152 6.16 -5.99 10.61
C LEU A 152 5.14 -5.69 11.70
N ARG A 153 4.84 -4.42 11.95
CA ARG A 153 3.82 -3.99 12.93
C ARG A 153 2.46 -4.61 12.62
N THR A 154 2.02 -4.53 11.37
CA THR A 154 0.76 -5.16 10.94
C THR A 154 0.83 -6.68 11.00
N GLN A 155 1.92 -7.28 10.48
CA GLN A 155 2.14 -8.71 10.52
C GLN A 155 2.08 -9.27 11.95
N TRP A 156 2.81 -8.68 12.89
CA TRP A 156 2.88 -9.16 14.27
C TRP A 156 1.55 -9.02 14.98
N PHE A 157 0.84 -7.91 14.80
CA PHE A 157 -0.51 -7.74 15.35
C PHE A 157 -1.48 -8.82 14.84
N LEU A 158 -1.45 -9.12 13.54
CA LEU A 158 -2.34 -10.14 12.95
C LEU A 158 -1.94 -11.56 13.37
N LYS A 159 -0.63 -11.85 13.44
CA LYS A 159 -0.11 -13.15 13.89
C LYS A 159 -0.38 -13.39 15.38
N SER A 160 -0.14 -12.42 16.25
CA SER A 160 -0.44 -12.55 17.68
C SER A 160 -1.92 -12.77 17.94
N SER A 161 -2.75 -12.27 17.02
CA SER A 161 -4.19 -12.43 17.01
C SER A 161 -4.67 -13.69 16.28
N GLN A 162 -3.78 -14.52 15.72
CA GLN A 162 -4.12 -15.69 14.90
C GLN A 162 -5.08 -15.39 13.73
N ILE A 163 -5.07 -14.16 13.22
CA ILE A 163 -5.86 -13.74 12.06
C ILE A 163 -5.10 -14.15 10.80
N ASN A 164 -5.80 -14.72 9.81
CA ASN A 164 -5.19 -15.01 8.52
C ASN A 164 -5.20 -13.77 7.62
N PHE A 165 -4.11 -13.54 6.91
CA PHE A 165 -3.93 -12.34 6.12
C PHE A 165 -3.11 -12.55 4.86
N LEU A 166 -3.33 -11.66 3.90
CA LEU A 166 -2.61 -11.55 2.64
C LEU A 166 -2.07 -10.12 2.51
N MET A 167 -0.81 -10.01 2.09
CA MET A 167 -0.18 -8.75 1.75
C MET A 167 0.20 -8.75 0.27
N PHE A 168 0.13 -7.59 -0.37
CA PHE A 168 0.70 -7.39 -1.70
C PHE A 168 1.12 -5.94 -1.88
N ILE A 169 1.81 -5.68 -2.98
CA ILE A 169 2.32 -4.35 -3.33
C ILE A 169 1.65 -3.86 -4.62
N GLY A 170 1.43 -2.55 -4.74
CA GLY A 170 0.90 -1.99 -5.98
C GLY A 170 1.95 -1.98 -7.10
N TRP A 171 3.22 -1.86 -6.73
CA TRP A 171 4.40 -1.78 -7.58
C TRP A 171 5.64 -2.24 -6.79
N ASP A 172 6.78 -2.44 -7.42
CA ASP A 172 7.99 -2.92 -6.74
C ASP A 172 8.48 -1.92 -5.69
N LEU A 173 8.66 -2.42 -4.46
CA LEU A 173 9.12 -1.68 -3.28
C LEU A 173 10.47 -2.17 -2.75
N PHE A 174 11.03 -3.24 -3.32
CA PHE A 174 12.08 -4.04 -2.68
C PHE A 174 13.39 -4.08 -3.46
N THR A 175 13.39 -3.65 -4.72
CA THR A 175 14.61 -3.61 -5.55
C THR A 175 15.03 -2.18 -5.87
N ASP A 176 16.33 -2.01 -6.14
CA ASP A 176 16.94 -0.76 -6.59
C ASP A 176 17.31 -0.84 -8.08
N SER A 177 17.42 0.29 -8.77
CA SER A 177 18.01 0.31 -10.10
C SER A 177 19.53 0.48 -10.05
N ASP A 178 20.26 -0.40 -10.71
CA ASP A 178 21.73 -0.47 -10.74
C ASP A 178 22.45 0.77 -11.28
N LYS A 179 21.74 1.72 -11.90
CA LYS A 179 22.36 2.89 -12.55
C LYS A 179 21.98 4.19 -11.89
N GLY A 180 22.77 4.46 -10.85
CA GLY A 180 23.09 5.76 -10.25
C GLY A 180 22.48 6.98 -10.90
N GLU A 181 21.51 7.54 -10.22
CA GLU A 181 21.47 8.90 -9.70
C GLU A 181 20.50 8.81 -8.52
N HIS A 182 20.80 9.48 -7.40
CA HIS A 182 20.03 9.49 -6.16
C HIS A 182 18.53 9.17 -6.33
N MET A 183 17.90 8.41 -5.40
CA MET A 183 16.44 8.20 -5.37
C MET A 183 15.72 9.53 -4.99
N HIS A 184 16.00 10.57 -5.75
CA HIS A 184 15.79 11.95 -5.39
C HIS A 184 14.30 12.24 -5.48
N SER A 185 13.70 12.30 -4.29
CA SER A 185 12.66 13.25 -3.92
C SER A 185 11.21 12.96 -4.29
N ALA A 186 10.43 12.90 -3.22
CA ALA A 186 9.13 13.55 -3.10
C ALA A 186 8.03 13.08 -4.04
N CYS A 187 7.27 12.09 -3.57
CA CYS A 187 5.83 11.96 -3.84
C CYS A 187 5.33 11.99 -5.29
N ARG A 188 6.21 11.82 -6.27
CA ARG A 188 5.88 11.72 -7.68
C ARG A 188 6.61 10.50 -8.19
N GLY A 189 5.93 9.35 -8.22
CA GLY A 189 6.28 8.15 -8.99
C GLY A 189 7.75 7.73 -9.13
N TRP A 190 7.97 6.81 -10.05
CA TRP A 190 9.25 6.67 -10.75
C TRP A 190 10.47 6.23 -9.92
N PHE A 191 10.35 5.11 -9.20
CA PHE A 191 11.52 4.21 -9.10
C PHE A 191 12.09 4.02 -10.50
N LYS A 192 13.32 4.48 -10.75
CA LYS A 192 13.96 4.29 -12.05
C LYS A 192 14.33 2.81 -12.19
N ALA A 193 14.42 2.29 -13.41
CA ALA A 193 15.05 1.00 -13.71
C ALA A 193 16.50 1.23 -14.18
N ASN A 194 17.19 0.17 -14.59
CA ASN A 194 18.61 0.17 -14.99
C ASN A 194 18.97 1.09 -16.19
N ASP A 195 18.00 1.79 -16.77
CA ASP A 195 18.15 2.78 -17.84
C ASP A 195 17.71 4.20 -17.43
N GLY A 196 17.51 4.47 -16.13
CA GLY A 196 17.20 5.80 -15.60
C GLY A 196 15.72 6.22 -15.71
N ARG A 197 14.83 5.30 -16.07
CA ARG A 197 13.41 5.55 -16.39
C ARG A 197 12.42 4.91 -15.41
N GLY A 198 11.29 5.55 -15.12
CA GLY A 198 10.41 5.19 -14.00
C GLY A 198 9.58 3.91 -14.17
N GLN A 199 9.21 3.24 -13.07
CA GLN A 199 8.27 2.09 -13.02
C GLN A 199 6.90 2.40 -13.69
N TRP A 200 6.48 3.66 -13.65
CA TRP A 200 5.18 4.15 -14.13
C TRP A 200 5.25 4.82 -15.50
N GLU A 201 6.37 4.67 -16.20
CA GLU A 201 6.56 5.27 -17.52
C GLU A 201 5.64 4.64 -18.56
N LYS A 202 5.05 5.49 -19.40
CA LYS A 202 4.16 5.04 -20.48
C LYS A 202 4.96 4.21 -21.48
N ASN A 203 4.31 3.17 -22.00
CA ASN A 203 4.86 2.29 -23.04
C ASN A 203 6.17 1.60 -22.65
N ARG A 204 6.42 1.43 -21.35
CA ARG A 204 7.59 0.73 -20.83
C ARG A 204 7.19 -0.43 -19.94
N ILE A 205 7.76 -1.59 -20.23
CA ILE A 205 7.71 -2.75 -19.34
C ILE A 205 8.84 -2.58 -18.30
N TYR A 206 8.48 -2.55 -17.01
CA TYR A 206 9.45 -2.59 -15.92
C TYR A 206 9.90 -4.02 -15.68
N GLU A 207 11.19 -4.22 -15.43
CA GLU A 207 11.82 -5.50 -15.14
C GLU A 207 12.74 -5.34 -13.94
N ASN A 208 12.74 -6.31 -13.02
CA ASN A 208 13.54 -6.25 -11.79
C ASN A 208 14.21 -7.57 -11.40
N LYS A 209 14.20 -8.58 -12.29
CA LYS A 209 14.77 -9.90 -11.98
C LYS A 209 16.19 -9.82 -11.41
N PHE A 210 17.01 -8.97 -12.03
CA PHE A 210 18.43 -8.85 -11.72
C PHE A 210 18.77 -7.60 -10.89
N ASN A 211 17.79 -6.77 -10.56
CA ASN A 211 17.99 -5.58 -9.74
C ASN A 211 18.50 -5.96 -8.35
N PRO A 212 19.44 -5.22 -7.74
CA PRO A 212 19.89 -5.46 -6.38
C PRO A 212 18.74 -5.21 -5.40
N MET A 213 18.77 -5.92 -4.27
CA MET A 213 17.77 -5.72 -3.22
C MET A 213 18.09 -4.47 -2.41
N LEU A 214 17.06 -3.69 -2.07
CA LEU A 214 17.22 -2.56 -1.15
C LEU A 214 17.75 -3.03 0.22
N LYS A 215 17.41 -4.25 0.64
CA LYS A 215 17.92 -4.84 1.89
C LYS A 215 19.44 -5.05 1.91
N ASP A 216 20.03 -5.28 0.73
CA ASP A 216 21.47 -5.54 0.59
C ASP A 216 22.23 -4.21 0.47
N LYS A 217 21.57 -3.18 -0.09
CA LYS A 217 22.07 -1.81 -0.16
C LYS A 217 22.02 -1.10 1.21
N PHE A 218 20.90 -1.22 1.92
CA PHE A 218 20.62 -0.58 3.19
C PHE A 218 20.82 -1.56 4.35
N LYS A 219 22.05 -1.65 4.85
CA LYS A 219 22.45 -2.66 5.84
C LYS A 219 21.63 -2.60 7.13
N TRP A 220 21.12 -1.42 7.52
CA TRP A 220 20.29 -1.29 8.71
C TRP A 220 18.88 -1.86 8.51
N SER A 221 18.48 -2.20 7.29
CA SER A 221 17.17 -2.79 7.00
C SER A 221 17.17 -4.32 6.94
N SER A 222 18.35 -4.97 6.82
CA SER A 222 18.43 -6.41 6.54
C SER A 222 17.80 -7.26 7.66
N HIS A 223 18.01 -6.88 8.92
CA HIS A 223 17.42 -7.60 10.06
C HIS A 223 15.88 -7.49 10.09
N LEU A 224 15.31 -6.34 9.69
CA LEU A 224 13.86 -6.17 9.57
C LEU A 224 13.31 -7.02 8.43
N TRP A 225 13.99 -7.03 7.28
CA TRP A 225 13.62 -7.87 6.15
C TRP A 225 13.51 -9.33 6.54
N ASP A 226 14.50 -9.86 7.26
CA ASP A 226 14.55 -11.27 7.63
C ASP A 226 13.43 -11.67 8.62
N MET A 227 12.78 -10.71 9.27
CA MET A 227 11.61 -10.93 10.14
C MET A 227 10.27 -10.96 9.36
N ILE A 228 10.24 -10.49 8.11
CA ILE A 228 9.01 -10.46 7.31
C ILE A 228 8.69 -11.88 6.82
N ASP A 229 7.43 -12.26 7.01
CA ASP A 229 6.90 -13.52 6.51
C ASP A 229 6.41 -13.33 5.07
N PHE A 230 7.33 -13.50 4.13
CA PHE A 230 7.03 -13.41 2.71
C PHE A 230 6.05 -14.49 2.21
N SER A 231 5.79 -15.56 2.98
CA SER A 231 4.71 -16.52 2.63
C SER A 231 3.31 -15.91 2.74
N LYS A 232 3.19 -14.77 3.43
CA LYS A 232 1.97 -13.98 3.53
C LYS A 232 1.89 -12.90 2.45
N PHE A 233 2.90 -12.79 1.60
CA PHE A 233 2.86 -11.92 0.44
C PHE A 233 2.44 -12.70 -0.81
N THR A 234 1.82 -11.97 -1.74
CA THR A 234 1.68 -12.41 -3.11
C THR A 234 2.35 -11.40 -4.04
N PHE A 235 3.15 -11.92 -4.96
CA PHE A 235 3.90 -11.14 -5.94
C PHE A 235 3.57 -11.64 -7.35
N PHE A 236 3.54 -10.72 -8.30
CA PHE A 236 3.67 -11.07 -9.70
C PHE A 236 5.13 -11.41 -9.97
N GLU A 237 5.39 -12.63 -10.45
CA GLU A 237 6.73 -13.13 -10.76
C GLU A 237 6.74 -13.79 -12.14
N ASN A 238 7.83 -13.60 -12.89
CA ASN A 238 8.10 -14.31 -14.12
C ASN A 238 9.62 -14.40 -14.36
N ASP A 239 10.04 -14.71 -15.59
CA ASP A 239 11.43 -14.73 -16.01
C ASP A 239 12.12 -13.35 -15.89
N LYS A 240 11.34 -12.26 -15.91
CA LYS A 240 11.78 -10.85 -15.88
C LYS A 240 11.48 -10.11 -14.57
N ILE A 241 10.65 -10.68 -13.69
CA ILE A 241 10.16 -10.07 -12.45
C ILE A 241 10.37 -11.01 -11.27
N LYS A 242 10.94 -10.48 -10.18
CA LYS A 242 11.02 -11.17 -8.88
C LYS A 242 10.15 -10.53 -7.78
N PHE A 243 9.85 -9.24 -7.87
CA PHE A 243 8.97 -8.54 -6.94
C PHE A 243 8.02 -7.63 -7.71
N GLY A 244 6.98 -8.21 -8.30
CA GLY A 244 5.97 -7.47 -9.05
C GLY A 244 4.72 -7.21 -8.23
N GLY A 245 4.17 -6.00 -8.40
CA GLY A 245 2.83 -5.68 -7.94
C GLY A 245 1.79 -5.74 -9.05
N MET A 246 0.63 -5.17 -8.75
CA MET A 246 -0.47 -4.96 -9.70
C MET A 246 0.00 -4.27 -10.99
N MET A 247 0.86 -3.27 -10.88
CA MET A 247 1.37 -2.53 -12.02
C MET A 247 2.21 -3.43 -12.96
N GLN A 248 3.20 -4.17 -12.43
CA GLN A 248 4.01 -5.09 -13.23
C GLN A 248 3.14 -6.19 -13.86
N TRP A 249 2.12 -6.68 -13.16
CA TRP A 249 1.18 -7.62 -13.76
C TRP A 249 0.51 -7.03 -15.00
N GLY A 250 0.01 -5.79 -14.92
CA GLY A 250 -0.58 -5.09 -16.07
C GLY A 250 0.40 -4.95 -17.23
N GLN A 251 1.64 -4.52 -16.95
CA GLN A 251 2.67 -4.31 -17.97
C GLN A 251 3.05 -5.57 -18.76
N HIS A 252 3.02 -6.73 -18.10
CA HIS A 252 3.45 -7.99 -18.70
C HIS A 252 2.30 -8.83 -19.27
N ASN A 253 1.04 -8.51 -18.94
CA ASN A 253 -0.12 -9.32 -19.35
C ASN A 253 -1.10 -8.57 -20.26
N LEU A 254 -1.00 -7.24 -20.38
CA LEU A 254 -1.91 -6.43 -21.17
C LEU A 254 -1.17 -5.54 -22.17
N THR A 255 -1.90 -5.06 -23.16
CA THR A 255 -1.41 -4.04 -24.10
C THR A 255 -1.29 -2.66 -23.41
N PRO A 256 -0.34 -1.80 -23.82
CA PRO A 256 -0.07 -0.52 -23.14
C PRO A 256 -1.26 0.42 -22.96
N ASP A 257 -2.22 0.40 -23.88
CA ASP A 257 -3.48 1.16 -23.82
C ASP A 257 -4.38 0.75 -22.64
N LYS A 258 -4.15 -0.44 -22.07
CA LYS A 258 -4.91 -0.98 -20.93
C LYS A 258 -4.17 -0.88 -19.60
N TRP A 259 -2.97 -0.31 -19.54
CA TRP A 259 -2.22 -0.28 -18.27
C TRP A 259 -2.77 0.76 -17.30
N TYR A 260 -3.18 1.92 -17.80
CA TYR A 260 -3.53 3.08 -16.98
C TYR A 260 -4.97 3.56 -17.25
N CYS A 261 -5.58 4.24 -16.27
CA CYS A 261 -6.92 4.82 -16.44
C CYS A 261 -6.96 5.84 -17.60
N GLY A 262 -5.88 6.58 -17.84
CA GLY A 262 -5.80 7.44 -19.01
C GLY A 262 -4.49 8.22 -19.13
N PRO A 263 -4.36 9.08 -20.15
CA PRO A 263 -3.12 9.82 -20.39
C PRO A 263 -2.71 10.77 -19.26
N SER A 264 -3.66 11.34 -18.53
CA SER A 264 -3.43 12.23 -17.38
C SER A 264 -3.53 11.53 -16.03
N ASP A 265 -3.90 10.24 -16.02
CA ASP A 265 -4.11 9.46 -14.81
C ASP A 265 -3.32 8.13 -14.91
N PRO A 266 -2.10 8.09 -14.34
CA PRO A 266 -1.24 6.91 -14.38
C PRO A 266 -1.65 5.83 -13.37
N HIS A 267 -2.82 5.92 -12.71
CA HIS A 267 -3.29 4.83 -11.88
C HIS A 267 -3.55 3.57 -12.73
N PRO A 268 -3.37 2.35 -12.17
CA PRO A 268 -3.73 1.12 -12.84
C PRO A 268 -5.18 1.15 -13.31
N SER A 269 -5.41 0.78 -14.57
CA SER A 269 -6.74 0.71 -15.15
C SER A 269 -7.60 -0.36 -14.48
N GLN A 270 -8.90 -0.32 -14.72
CA GLN A 270 -9.82 -1.40 -14.32
C GLN A 270 -9.35 -2.79 -14.82
N HIS A 271 -8.79 -2.89 -16.03
CA HIS A 271 -8.28 -4.15 -16.55
C HIS A 271 -7.15 -4.72 -15.69
N VAL A 272 -6.24 -3.84 -15.24
CA VAL A 272 -5.14 -4.21 -14.35
C VAL A 272 -5.69 -4.63 -12.98
N GLN A 273 -6.60 -3.84 -12.42
CA GLN A 273 -7.20 -4.06 -11.10
C GLN A 273 -7.98 -5.38 -11.04
N THR A 274 -8.83 -5.65 -12.03
CA THR A 274 -9.62 -6.88 -12.14
C THR A 274 -8.75 -8.09 -12.44
N GLY A 275 -7.79 -7.96 -13.36
CA GLY A 275 -6.93 -9.06 -13.73
C GLY A 275 -6.00 -9.49 -12.58
N PHE A 276 -5.35 -8.54 -11.90
CA PHE A 276 -4.53 -8.85 -10.73
C PHE A 276 -5.37 -9.46 -9.60
N PHE A 277 -6.56 -8.92 -9.32
CA PHE A 277 -7.48 -9.49 -8.34
C PHE A 277 -7.80 -10.95 -8.67
N ASN A 278 -8.22 -11.25 -9.90
CA ASN A 278 -8.62 -12.59 -10.32
C ASN A 278 -7.48 -13.60 -10.23
N CYS A 279 -6.24 -13.19 -10.53
CA CYS A 279 -5.09 -14.09 -10.51
C CYS A 279 -4.52 -14.32 -9.11
N TYR A 280 -4.48 -13.29 -8.25
CA TYR A 280 -3.68 -13.33 -7.02
C TYR A 280 -4.49 -13.20 -5.73
N VAL A 281 -5.56 -12.40 -5.72
CA VAL A 281 -6.33 -12.10 -4.50
C VAL A 281 -7.52 -13.05 -4.37
N LYS A 282 -8.32 -13.19 -5.43
CA LYS A 282 -9.54 -14.01 -5.46
C LYS A 282 -9.28 -15.47 -5.07
N PRO A 283 -8.28 -16.19 -5.62
CA PRO A 283 -8.06 -17.59 -5.26
C PRO A 283 -7.69 -17.75 -3.78
N TRP A 284 -6.94 -16.80 -3.23
CA TRP A 284 -6.60 -16.80 -1.80
C TRP A 284 -7.85 -16.58 -0.94
N VAL A 285 -8.72 -15.63 -1.29
CA VAL A 285 -9.97 -15.38 -0.56
C VAL A 285 -10.89 -16.60 -0.61
N GLN A 286 -11.10 -17.19 -1.80
CA GLN A 286 -11.94 -18.38 -1.98
C GLN A 286 -11.47 -19.53 -1.09
N LYS A 287 -10.18 -19.86 -1.16
CA LYS A 287 -9.57 -20.91 -0.33
C LYS A 287 -9.82 -20.70 1.17
N ASN A 288 -9.80 -19.46 1.66
CA ASN A 288 -9.95 -19.19 3.09
C ASN A 288 -11.39 -19.06 3.56
N ILE A 289 -12.33 -18.79 2.66
CA ILE A 289 -13.76 -18.82 2.98
C ILE A 289 -14.29 -20.26 2.90
N GLU A 290 -13.89 -21.03 1.88
CA GLU A 290 -14.40 -22.38 1.59
C GLU A 290 -13.86 -23.47 2.55
N VAL A 291 -12.65 -23.35 3.09
CA VAL A 291 -12.05 -24.35 4.01
C VAL A 291 -12.77 -24.45 5.37
N HIS A 292 -13.79 -23.62 5.60
CA HIS A 292 -14.54 -23.57 6.86
C HIS A 292 -16.06 -23.72 6.70
N GLU A 293 -16.52 -24.19 5.54
CA GLU A 293 -17.86 -24.79 5.33
C GLU A 293 -17.80 -26.31 5.58
#